data_AF-A0A9Q0TK76-F1
#
_entry.id   AF-A0A9Q0TK76-F1
#
_cell.length_a   1.000
_cell.length_b   1.000
_cell.length_c   1.000
_cell.angle_alpha   90.00
_cell.angle_beta   90.00
_cell.angle_gamma   90.00
#
_symmetry.space_group_name_H-M   'P 1'
#
loop_
_entity.id
_entity.type
_entity.pdbx_description
1 polymer ?
#
loop_
_entity_poly.entity_id
_entity_poly.type
_entity_poly.pdbx_seq_one_letter_code
_entity_poly.pdbx_strand_id
1 'polypeptide(L)'
;MKWLKFRTLLLLSAIFRVILIVYGEWQDTHMEVRYTDVDYLVFSDAASLMANGESPYKRTTYRYSPLLAFLLTPNSFIHRSWGKFIFSAADLLVGSFIQYILKKREVPEDMCLYSVMVWLLNPFTFTIGTRGNCEPIVCAMILWIIICLINGNVVQAAIWYGLVVHFRIYPIIYALPIILVLDPHSFQSGQKPCLVNWKSSQDNTSYSRKGVSEVDGMGVFK
;
A
#
# COMPACT_ATOMS: atom_id res chain seq x y z
N MET A 1 -3.22 -14.07 -22.65
CA MET A 1 -2.98 -12.62 -22.88
C MET A 1 -3.18 -11.73 -21.64
N LYS A 2 -4.17 -11.94 -20.78
CA LYS A 2 -4.51 -10.99 -19.70
C LYS A 2 -3.49 -10.89 -18.55
N TRP A 3 -2.94 -12.03 -18.13
CA TRP A 3 -1.82 -12.05 -17.19
C TRP A 3 -0.55 -11.41 -17.76
N LEU A 4 -0.38 -11.48 -19.09
CA LEU A 4 0.65 -10.76 -19.81
C LEU A 4 0.46 -9.24 -19.64
N LYS A 5 -0.77 -8.72 -19.78
CA LYS A 5 -1.07 -7.28 -19.58
C LYS A 5 -0.70 -6.78 -18.19
N PHE A 6 -1.04 -7.53 -17.14
CA PHE A 6 -0.69 -7.15 -15.76
C PHE A 6 0.83 -7.20 -15.51
N ARG A 7 1.51 -8.25 -15.98
CA ARG A 7 2.97 -8.36 -15.88
C ARG A 7 3.67 -7.24 -16.64
N THR A 8 3.23 -6.93 -17.85
CA THR A 8 3.74 -5.82 -18.64
C THR A 8 3.53 -4.49 -17.91
N LEU A 9 2.36 -4.27 -17.32
CA LEU A 9 2.10 -3.06 -16.51
C LEU A 9 3.05 -2.94 -15.32
N LEU A 10 3.27 -4.03 -14.58
CA LEU A 10 4.23 -4.06 -13.47
C LEU A 10 5.66 -3.81 -13.94
N LEU A 11 6.09 -4.44 -15.03
CA LEU A 11 7.42 -4.24 -15.60
C LEU A 11 7.63 -2.81 -16.08
N LEU A 12 6.67 -2.23 -16.81
CA LEU A 12 6.72 -0.83 -17.23
C LEU A 12 6.76 0.12 -16.03
N SER A 13 5.94 -0.16 -15.00
CA SER A 13 5.93 0.62 -13.75
C SER A 13 7.25 0.53 -12.98
N ALA A 14 7.89 -0.64 -13.00
CA ALA A 14 9.19 -0.86 -12.38
C ALA A 14 10.30 -0.10 -13.12
N ILE A 15 10.36 -0.23 -14.45
CA ILE A 15 11.32 0.50 -15.30
C ILE A 15 11.14 2.01 -15.10
N PHE A 16 9.90 2.49 -15.09
CA PHE A 16 9.60 3.89 -14.86
C PHE A 16 10.09 4.40 -13.49
N ARG A 17 9.90 3.63 -12.41
CA ARG A 17 10.44 3.97 -11.08
C ARG A 17 11.96 3.99 -11.06
N VAL A 18 12.62 3.05 -11.74
CA VAL A 18 14.09 3.05 -11.88
C VAL A 18 14.56 4.32 -12.59
N ILE A 19 13.93 4.70 -13.70
CA ILE A 19 14.24 5.94 -14.43
C ILE A 19 14.08 7.15 -13.50
N LEU A 20 12.99 7.22 -12.72
CA LEU A 20 12.77 8.31 -11.79
C LEU A 20 13.79 8.38 -10.65
N ILE A 21 14.25 7.24 -10.14
CA ILE A 21 15.30 7.20 -9.11
C ILE A 21 16.61 7.76 -9.68
N VAL A 22 17.00 7.30 -10.87
CA VAL A 22 18.22 7.77 -11.55
C VAL A 22 18.11 9.26 -11.90
N TYR A 23 16.97 9.69 -12.43
CA TYR A 23 16.69 11.10 -12.69
C TYR A 23 16.73 11.91 -11.39
N GLY A 24 16.20 11.39 -10.30
CA GLY A 24 16.24 12.04 -8.98
C GLY A 24 17.66 12.28 -8.48
N GLU A 25 18.58 11.33 -8.68
CA GLU A 25 20.01 11.51 -8.35
C GLU A 25 20.67 12.59 -9.22
N TRP A 26 20.35 12.60 -10.51
CA TRP A 26 20.82 13.64 -11.42
C TRP A 26 20.28 15.02 -11.02
N GLN A 27 18.98 15.13 -10.74
CA GLN A 27 18.34 16.36 -10.28
C GLN A 27 18.97 16.84 -8.98
N ASP A 28 19.18 15.95 -8.00
CA ASP A 28 19.78 16.30 -6.72
C ASP A 28 21.19 16.86 -6.88
N THR A 29 21.94 16.49 -7.93
CA THR A 29 23.31 16.97 -8.16
C THR A 29 23.37 18.25 -8.98
N HIS A 30 22.37 18.53 -9.81
CA HIS A 30 22.39 19.64 -10.78
C HIS A 30 21.43 20.79 -10.45
N MET A 31 20.43 20.58 -9.57
CA MET A 31 19.41 21.57 -9.26
C MET A 31 19.42 21.92 -7.77
N GLU A 32 19.02 23.16 -7.45
CA GLU A 32 18.88 23.64 -6.07
C GLU A 32 17.77 22.88 -5.33
N VAL A 33 16.64 22.66 -6.00
CA VAL A 33 15.50 21.92 -5.46
C VAL A 33 15.73 20.43 -5.61
N ARG A 34 15.96 19.77 -4.47
CA ARG A 34 16.18 18.33 -4.37
C ARG A 34 14.91 17.55 -4.71
N TYR A 35 15.08 16.51 -5.50
CA TYR A 35 14.08 15.47 -5.70
C TYR A 35 13.94 14.61 -4.45
N THR A 36 15.05 14.19 -3.83
CA THR A 36 15.03 13.32 -2.65
C THR A 36 14.30 13.98 -1.48
N ASP A 37 13.47 13.19 -0.79
CA ASP A 37 12.77 13.60 0.43
C ASP A 37 13.78 13.81 1.57
N VAL A 38 13.56 14.83 2.40
CA VAL A 38 14.44 15.16 3.53
C VAL A 38 14.47 14.00 4.52
N ASP A 39 13.34 13.32 4.71
CA ASP A 39 13.23 12.14 5.56
C ASP A 39 14.21 11.03 5.12
N TYR A 40 14.46 10.88 3.81
CA TYR A 40 15.38 9.86 3.30
C TYR A 40 16.83 10.08 3.75
N LEU A 41 17.25 11.34 3.89
CA LEU A 41 18.57 11.70 4.40
C LEU A 41 18.66 11.33 5.88
N VAL A 42 17.63 11.66 6.66
CA VAL A 42 17.54 11.30 8.09
C VAL A 42 17.58 9.79 8.28
N PHE A 43 16.90 9.02 7.42
CA PHE A 43 16.98 7.56 7.43
C PHE A 43 18.37 7.03 7.11
N SER A 44 19.02 7.61 6.10
CA SER A 44 20.35 7.17 5.66
C SER A 44 21.43 7.48 6.69
N ASP A 45 21.34 8.62 7.37
CA ASP A 45 22.23 8.97 8.49
C ASP A 45 22.08 7.95 9.64
N ALA A 46 20.84 7.65 10.03
CA ALA A 46 20.55 6.68 11.08
C ALA A 46 20.99 5.25 10.70
N ALA A 47 20.82 4.87 9.43
CA ALA A 47 21.30 3.60 8.90
C ALA A 47 22.84 3.51 8.93
N SER A 48 23.54 4.63 8.67
CA SER A 48 25.00 4.70 8.78
C SER A 48 25.49 4.57 10.22
N LEU A 49 24.80 5.20 11.17
CA LEU A 49 25.05 5.00 12.59
C LEU A 49 24.91 3.52 12.97
N MET A 50 23.84 2.86 12.53
CA MET A 50 23.65 1.42 12.77
C MET A 50 24.71 0.54 12.12
N ALA A 51 25.15 0.88 10.90
CA ALA A 51 26.24 0.18 10.22
C ALA A 51 27.55 0.22 11.03
N ASN A 52 27.78 1.31 11.77
CA ASN A 52 28.93 1.49 12.66
C ASN A 52 28.72 0.90 14.07
N GLY A 53 27.61 0.19 14.31
CA GLY A 53 27.28 -0.38 15.62
C GLY A 53 26.73 0.63 16.62
N GLU A 54 26.37 1.83 16.17
CA GLU A 54 25.80 2.88 17.02
C GLU A 54 24.27 2.87 16.99
N SER A 55 23.67 3.54 17.99
CA SER A 55 22.22 3.73 18.03
C SER A 55 21.75 4.69 16.93
N PRO A 56 20.69 4.36 16.15
CA PRO A 56 20.13 5.26 15.15
C PRO A 56 19.61 6.57 15.76
N TYR A 57 19.25 6.55 17.04
CA TYR A 57 18.75 7.71 17.78
C TYR A 57 19.83 8.72 18.16
N LYS A 58 21.12 8.43 17.91
CA LYS A 58 22.15 9.48 17.99
C LYS A 58 21.94 10.56 16.93
N ARG A 59 21.22 10.25 15.84
CA ARG A 59 20.69 11.27 14.94
C ARG A 59 19.48 11.95 15.61
N THR A 60 19.66 13.17 16.08
CA THR A 60 18.68 13.92 16.87
C THR A 60 17.30 14.09 16.21
N THR A 61 17.23 14.14 14.88
CA THR A 61 15.98 14.29 14.13
C THR A 61 15.34 12.95 13.74
N TYR A 62 15.93 11.82 14.12
CA TYR A 62 15.42 10.49 13.80
C TYR A 62 14.29 10.10 14.75
N ARG A 63 13.06 10.10 14.22
CA ARG A 63 11.80 9.83 14.96
C ARG A 63 11.12 8.52 14.53
N TYR A 64 11.83 7.66 13.83
CA TYR A 64 11.28 6.47 13.19
C TYR A 64 11.72 5.19 13.92
N SER A 65 11.12 4.06 13.56
CA SER A 65 11.43 2.77 14.16
C SER A 65 12.87 2.33 13.81
N PRO A 66 13.66 1.78 14.76
CA PRO A 66 15.01 1.28 14.47
C PRO A 66 15.02 0.21 13.37
N LEU A 67 13.90 -0.51 13.22
CA LEU A 67 13.72 -1.48 12.15
C LEU A 67 13.87 -0.86 10.75
N LEU A 68 13.43 0.39 10.57
CA LEU A 68 13.60 1.11 9.31
C LEU A 68 15.07 1.46 9.07
N ALA A 69 15.80 1.96 10.07
CA ALA A 69 17.23 2.23 9.93
C ALA A 69 18.03 0.94 9.67
N PHE A 70 17.66 -0.16 10.33
CA PHE A 70 18.25 -1.48 10.09
C PHE A 70 18.03 -1.95 8.65
N LEU A 71 16.79 -1.87 8.14
CA LEU A 71 16.45 -2.23 6.76
C LEU A 71 17.26 -1.44 5.73
N LEU A 72 17.62 -0.21 6.08
CA LEU A 72 18.36 0.72 5.23
C LEU A 72 19.88 0.73 5.48
N THR A 73 20.39 -0.13 6.36
CA THR A 73 21.85 -0.24 6.62
C THR A 73 22.67 -0.43 5.32
N PRO A 74 22.18 -1.15 4.28
CA PRO A 74 22.90 -1.23 3.01
C PRO A 74 23.02 0.08 2.24
N ASN A 75 22.31 1.15 2.63
CA ASN A 75 22.53 2.50 2.08
C ASN A 75 23.97 2.96 2.25
N SER A 76 24.66 2.51 3.30
CA SER A 76 26.01 2.97 3.64
C SER A 76 27.13 2.25 2.89
N PHE A 77 26.91 0.99 2.49
CA PHE A 77 27.97 0.16 1.88
C PHE A 77 27.63 -0.39 0.49
N ILE A 78 26.38 -0.36 0.04
CA ILE A 78 26.00 -0.72 -1.35
C ILE A 78 25.84 0.55 -2.19
N HIS A 79 24.81 1.34 -1.90
CA HIS A 79 24.51 2.58 -2.61
C HIS A 79 23.53 3.44 -1.83
N ARG A 80 23.70 4.77 -1.85
CA ARG A 80 22.83 5.69 -1.10
C ARG A 80 21.35 5.56 -1.46
N SER A 81 21.02 5.15 -2.68
CA SER A 81 19.64 4.97 -3.14
C SER A 81 19.05 3.59 -2.93
N TRP A 82 19.74 2.68 -2.24
CA TRP A 82 19.25 1.33 -1.95
C TRP A 82 17.83 1.33 -1.35
N GLY A 83 17.57 2.19 -0.36
CA GLY A 83 16.25 2.36 0.23
C GLY A 83 15.16 2.79 -0.77
N LYS A 84 15.47 3.66 -1.73
CA LYS A 84 14.50 4.07 -2.77
C LYS A 84 14.04 2.89 -3.62
N PHE A 85 14.93 1.93 -3.89
CA PHE A 85 14.56 0.69 -4.59
C PHE A 85 13.66 -0.19 -3.73
N ILE A 86 13.95 -0.34 -2.43
CA ILE A 86 13.07 -1.08 -1.50
C ILE A 86 11.68 -0.45 -1.44
N PHE A 87 11.59 0.87 -1.28
CA PHE A 87 10.30 1.56 -1.21
C PHE A 87 9.53 1.47 -2.53
N SER A 88 10.22 1.60 -3.65
CA SER A 88 9.62 1.41 -4.98
C SER A 88 9.16 -0.03 -5.21
N ALA A 89 9.89 -1.03 -4.72
CA ALA A 89 9.47 -2.43 -4.78
C ALA A 89 8.22 -2.69 -3.91
N ALA A 90 8.16 -2.10 -2.71
CA ALA A 90 6.97 -2.16 -1.86
C ALA A 90 5.74 -1.53 -2.54
N ASP A 91 5.91 -0.43 -3.27
CA ASP A 91 4.83 0.19 -4.03
C ASP A 91 4.31 -0.71 -5.18
N LEU A 92 5.19 -1.46 -5.85
CA LEU A 92 4.79 -2.49 -6.83
C LEU A 92 4.04 -3.66 -6.16
N LEU A 93 4.44 -4.03 -4.94
CA LEU A 93 3.71 -5.02 -4.13
C LEU A 93 2.32 -4.54 -3.76
N VAL A 94 2.15 -3.25 -3.42
CA VAL A 94 0.83 -2.66 -3.18
C VAL A 94 -0.08 -2.85 -4.40
N GLY A 95 0.39 -2.54 -5.61
CA GLY A 95 -0.38 -2.80 -6.84
C GLY A 95 -0.76 -4.27 -7.02
N SER A 96 0.12 -5.19 -6.62
CA SER A 96 -0.15 -6.63 -6.65
C SER A 96 -1.19 -7.08 -5.62
N PHE A 97 -1.15 -6.51 -4.42
CA PHE A 97 -2.14 -6.77 -3.37
C PHE A 97 -3.51 -6.20 -3.71
N ILE A 98 -3.58 -5.01 -4.31
CA ILE A 98 -4.83 -4.45 -4.84
C ILE A 98 -5.46 -5.43 -5.83
N GLN A 99 -4.67 -5.93 -6.80
CA GLN A 99 -5.18 -6.90 -7.76
C GLN A 99 -5.71 -8.17 -7.09
N TYR A 100 -4.97 -8.70 -6.10
CA TYR A 100 -5.38 -9.90 -5.38
C TYR A 100 -6.71 -9.70 -4.65
N ILE A 101 -6.86 -8.59 -3.92
CA ILE A 101 -8.09 -8.27 -3.17
C ILE A 101 -9.29 -8.13 -4.12
N LEU A 102 -9.12 -7.42 -5.25
CA LEU A 102 -10.21 -7.23 -6.22
C LEU A 102 -10.63 -8.54 -6.89
N LYS A 103 -9.66 -9.41 -7.23
CA LYS A 103 -9.96 -10.74 -7.76
C LYS A 103 -10.69 -11.63 -6.75
N LYS A 104 -10.35 -11.53 -5.46
CA LYS A 104 -11.06 -12.24 -4.38
C LYS A 104 -12.52 -11.79 -4.22
N ARG A 105 -12.85 -10.56 -4.61
CA ARG A 105 -14.23 -10.02 -4.59
C ARG A 105 -14.99 -10.24 -5.90
N GLU A 106 -14.43 -11.04 -6.81
CA GLU A 106 -15.02 -11.35 -8.12
C GLU A 106 -15.28 -10.10 -8.99
N VAL A 107 -14.45 -9.06 -8.82
CA VAL A 107 -14.52 -7.85 -9.65
C VAL A 107 -14.07 -8.19 -11.08
N PRO A 108 -14.74 -7.64 -12.12
CA PRO A 108 -14.32 -7.81 -13.51
C PRO A 108 -12.83 -7.46 -13.73
N GLU A 109 -12.15 -8.25 -14.55
CA GLU A 109 -10.70 -8.14 -14.74
C GLU A 109 -10.26 -6.79 -15.31
N ASP A 110 -11.07 -6.17 -16.17
CA ASP A 110 -10.75 -4.87 -16.76
C ASP A 110 -10.74 -3.78 -15.66
N MET A 111 -11.75 -3.77 -14.78
CA MET A 111 -11.76 -2.85 -13.63
C MET A 111 -10.60 -3.12 -12.68
N CYS A 112 -10.25 -4.38 -12.44
CA CYS A 112 -9.05 -4.70 -11.65
C CYS A 112 -7.78 -4.10 -12.26
N LEU A 113 -7.62 -4.20 -13.59
CA LEU A 113 -6.46 -3.64 -14.28
C LEU A 113 -6.45 -2.12 -14.19
N TYR A 114 -7.59 -1.46 -14.41
CA TYR A 114 -7.70 0.00 -14.28
C TYR A 114 -7.36 0.47 -12.86
N SER A 115 -7.86 -0.19 -11.81
CA SER A 115 -7.52 0.16 -10.43
C SER A 115 -6.03 0.05 -10.14
N VAL A 116 -5.38 -1.01 -10.64
CA VAL A 116 -3.92 -1.18 -10.51
C VAL A 116 -3.18 -0.11 -11.30
N MET A 117 -3.62 0.21 -12.52
CA MET A 117 -3.01 1.28 -13.34
C MET A 117 -3.11 2.62 -12.63
N VAL A 118 -4.28 2.95 -12.09
CA VAL A 118 -4.51 4.18 -11.32
C VAL A 118 -3.58 4.23 -10.11
N TRP A 119 -3.34 3.13 -9.41
CA TRP A 119 -2.34 3.12 -8.35
C TRP A 119 -0.93 3.30 -8.91
N LEU A 120 -0.46 2.41 -9.79
CA LEU A 120 0.95 2.36 -10.18
C LEU A 120 1.43 3.54 -11.01
N LEU A 121 0.53 4.20 -11.75
CA LEU A 121 0.84 5.31 -12.64
C LEU A 121 0.40 6.67 -12.07
N ASN A 122 -0.09 6.72 -10.83
CA ASN A 122 -0.44 7.99 -10.20
C ASN A 122 0.83 8.74 -9.75
N PRO A 123 1.03 9.99 -10.21
CA PRO A 123 2.21 10.79 -9.89
C PRO A 123 2.43 10.99 -8.40
N PHE A 124 1.38 11.04 -7.60
CA PHE A 124 1.52 11.13 -6.15
C PHE A 124 2.14 9.85 -5.57
N THR A 125 1.61 8.69 -5.95
CA THR A 125 2.03 7.40 -5.36
C THR A 125 3.45 6.99 -5.76
N PHE A 126 3.80 7.03 -7.05
CA PHE A 126 5.10 6.57 -7.48
C PHE A 126 6.22 7.54 -7.03
N THR A 127 5.93 8.83 -6.87
CA THR A 127 6.93 9.80 -6.40
C THR A 127 7.28 9.61 -4.93
N ILE A 128 6.33 9.20 -4.08
CA ILE A 128 6.60 8.96 -2.66
C ILE A 128 7.73 7.93 -2.47
N GLY A 129 7.64 6.78 -3.17
CA GLY A 129 8.66 5.73 -3.08
C GLY A 129 9.98 6.13 -3.72
N THR A 130 9.96 6.74 -4.91
CA THR A 130 11.18 7.12 -5.64
C THR A 130 11.92 8.29 -5.00
N ARG A 131 11.22 9.20 -4.30
CA ARG A 131 11.84 10.27 -3.49
C ARG A 131 12.47 9.75 -2.20
N GLY A 132 12.16 8.53 -1.77
CA GLY A 132 12.78 7.90 -0.60
C GLY A 132 11.90 7.88 0.65
N ASN A 133 10.58 7.99 0.54
CA ASN A 133 9.70 7.84 1.70
C ASN A 133 9.31 6.37 1.91
N CYS A 134 9.26 5.92 3.18
CA CYS A 134 8.92 4.54 3.53
C CYS A 134 7.43 4.21 3.51
N GLU A 135 6.55 5.17 3.21
CA GLU A 135 5.09 4.99 3.19
C GLU A 135 4.61 3.79 2.34
N PRO A 136 5.19 3.47 1.17
CA PRO A 136 4.75 2.30 0.41
C PRO A 136 4.94 0.96 1.15
N ILE A 137 5.94 0.85 2.05
CA ILE A 137 6.10 -0.33 2.91
C ILE A 137 4.91 -0.43 3.86
N VAL A 138 4.53 0.69 4.49
CA VAL A 138 3.40 0.76 5.41
C VAL A 138 2.10 0.38 4.70
N CYS A 139 1.86 0.92 3.49
CA CYS A 139 0.72 0.56 2.66
C CYS A 139 0.71 -0.93 2.31
N ALA A 140 1.85 -1.50 1.91
CA ALA A 140 1.97 -2.93 1.59
C ALA A 140 1.62 -3.80 2.80
N MET A 141 2.11 -3.44 3.99
CA MET A 141 1.80 -4.16 5.23
C MET A 141 0.31 -4.09 5.59
N ILE A 142 -0.33 -2.92 5.45
CA ILE A 142 -1.77 -2.77 5.70
C ILE A 142 -2.59 -3.64 4.75
N LEU A 143 -2.27 -3.62 3.45
CA LEU A 143 -2.96 -4.48 2.49
C LEU A 143 -2.70 -5.97 2.76
N TRP A 144 -1.51 -6.32 3.22
CA TRP A 144 -1.20 -7.68 3.64
C TRP A 144 -2.04 -8.13 4.84
N ILE A 145 -2.24 -7.26 5.83
CA ILE A 145 -3.14 -7.50 6.98
C ILE A 145 -4.56 -7.76 6.47
N ILE A 146 -5.07 -6.92 5.55
CA ILE A 146 -6.38 -7.12 4.94
C ILE A 146 -6.47 -8.47 4.21
N ILE A 147 -5.43 -8.86 3.47
CA ILE A 147 -5.35 -10.17 2.79
C ILE A 147 -5.40 -11.31 3.80
N CYS A 148 -4.69 -11.20 4.92
CA CYS A 148 -4.72 -12.20 5.99
C CYS A 148 -6.13 -12.35 6.58
N LEU A 149 -6.81 -11.23 6.85
CA LEU A 149 -8.19 -11.21 7.33
C LEU A 149 -9.16 -11.85 6.31
N ILE A 150 -9.06 -11.49 5.03
CA ILE A 150 -9.87 -12.08 3.95
C ILE A 150 -9.66 -13.61 3.86
N ASN A 151 -8.44 -14.08 4.11
CA ASN A 151 -8.12 -15.51 4.08
C ASN A 151 -8.49 -16.26 5.37
N GLY A 152 -8.97 -15.57 6.42
CA GLY A 152 -9.32 -16.18 7.70
C GLY A 152 -8.15 -16.29 8.71
N ASN A 153 -6.95 -15.81 8.37
CA ASN A 153 -5.75 -15.95 9.21
C ASN A 153 -5.58 -14.76 10.15
N VAL A 154 -6.39 -14.73 11.23
CA VAL A 154 -6.42 -13.63 12.21
C VAL A 154 -5.11 -13.50 12.98
N VAL A 155 -4.46 -14.62 13.31
CA VAL A 155 -3.18 -14.60 14.06
C VAL A 155 -2.09 -13.88 13.25
N GLN A 156 -1.97 -14.22 11.96
CA GLN A 156 -1.04 -13.52 11.08
C GLN A 156 -1.40 -12.04 10.95
N ALA A 157 -2.69 -11.72 10.76
CA ALA A 157 -3.14 -10.33 10.71
C ALA A 157 -2.75 -9.53 11.98
N ALA A 158 -2.93 -10.12 13.17
CA ALA A 158 -2.59 -9.48 14.44
C ALA A 158 -1.09 -9.24 14.60
N ILE A 159 -0.24 -10.23 14.25
CA ILE A 159 1.22 -10.08 14.29
C ILE A 159 1.67 -8.95 13.37
N TRP A 160 1.19 -8.94 12.12
CA TRP A 160 1.53 -7.88 11.17
C TRP A 160 0.99 -6.52 11.57
N TYR A 161 -0.18 -6.47 12.22
CA TYR A 161 -0.74 -5.22 12.74
C TYR A 161 0.10 -4.64 13.88
N GLY A 162 0.54 -5.47 14.84
CA GLY A 162 1.49 -5.04 15.85
C GLY A 162 2.78 -4.51 15.23
N LEU A 163 3.33 -5.23 14.25
CA LEU A 163 4.55 -4.83 13.56
C LEU A 163 4.40 -3.49 12.83
N VAL A 164 3.27 -3.26 12.14
CA VAL A 164 3.06 -2.03 11.35
C VAL A 164 2.94 -0.79 12.24
N VAL A 165 2.26 -0.91 13.40
CA VAL A 165 2.12 0.21 14.36
C VAL A 165 3.46 0.54 15.04
N HIS A 166 4.31 -0.47 15.28
CA HIS A 166 5.67 -0.25 15.77
C HIS A 166 6.61 0.29 14.69
N PHE A 167 6.35 0.00 13.41
CA PHE A 167 7.11 0.54 12.30
C PHE A 167 6.78 2.04 12.08
N ARG A 168 5.49 2.39 12.14
CA ARG A 168 4.98 3.77 12.08
C ARG A 168 3.70 3.86 12.91
N ILE A 169 3.48 4.95 13.64
CA ILE A 169 2.31 5.05 14.54
C ILE A 169 0.97 5.26 13.83
N TYR A 170 0.96 5.91 12.66
CA TYR A 170 -0.27 6.32 11.96
C TYR A 170 -1.26 5.18 11.62
N PRO A 171 -0.83 3.98 11.22
CA PRO A 171 -1.69 2.81 11.02
C PRO A 171 -2.58 2.42 12.22
N ILE A 172 -2.39 3.01 13.39
CA ILE A 172 -3.31 2.87 14.53
C ILE A 172 -4.76 3.22 14.17
N ILE A 173 -4.98 4.12 13.20
CA ILE A 173 -6.34 4.47 12.74
C ILE A 173 -7.12 3.26 12.18
N TYR A 174 -6.42 2.23 11.71
CA TYR A 174 -7.05 1.01 11.19
C TYR A 174 -7.48 0.05 12.30
N ALA A 175 -7.18 0.31 13.58
CA ALA A 175 -7.63 -0.52 14.70
C ALA A 175 -9.15 -0.66 14.71
N LEU A 176 -9.86 0.48 14.63
CA LEU A 176 -11.32 0.52 14.70
C LEU A 176 -11.98 -0.33 13.60
N PRO A 177 -11.69 -0.13 12.29
CA PRO A 177 -12.31 -0.94 11.25
C PRO A 177 -11.91 -2.42 11.33
N ILE A 178 -10.68 -2.75 11.75
CA ILE A 178 -10.26 -4.14 11.93
C ILE A 178 -11.07 -4.81 13.05
N ILE A 179 -11.25 -4.14 14.19
CA ILE A 179 -12.03 -4.66 15.32
C ILE A 179 -13.50 -4.86 14.94
N LEU A 180 -14.10 -3.89 14.24
CA LEU A 180 -15.49 -4.00 13.78
C LEU A 180 -15.70 -5.18 12.83
N VAL A 181 -14.73 -5.44 11.95
CA VAL A 181 -14.78 -6.61 11.06
C VAL A 181 -14.62 -7.91 11.83
N LEU A 182 -13.87 -7.92 12.93
CA LEU A 182 -13.62 -9.10 13.77
C LEU A 182 -14.73 -9.40 14.78
N ASP A 183 -15.79 -8.59 14.84
CA ASP A 183 -16.96 -8.86 15.69
C ASP A 183 -17.48 -10.29 15.43
N PRO A 184 -17.71 -11.12 16.46
CA PRO A 184 -18.23 -12.49 16.32
C PRO A 184 -19.50 -12.62 15.46
N HIS A 185 -20.32 -11.55 15.38
CA HIS A 185 -21.48 -11.51 14.48
C HIS A 185 -21.11 -11.41 12.99
N SER A 186 -19.91 -10.89 12.68
CA SER A 186 -19.39 -10.70 11.33
C SER A 186 -18.27 -11.67 10.96
N PHE A 187 -17.53 -12.22 11.93
CA PHE A 187 -16.34 -13.05 11.71
C PHE A 187 -16.22 -14.19 12.74
N GLN A 188 -16.40 -15.44 12.30
CA GLN A 188 -16.12 -16.61 13.12
C GLN A 188 -14.66 -17.05 12.91
N SER A 189 -13.89 -17.17 14.00
CA SER A 189 -12.47 -17.56 13.96
C SER A 189 -12.29 -18.89 13.21
N GLY A 190 -11.46 -18.90 12.17
CA GLY A 190 -11.21 -20.09 11.33
C GLY A 190 -12.15 -20.24 10.13
N GLN A 191 -13.18 -19.41 9.99
CA GLN A 191 -14.01 -19.33 8.78
C GLN A 191 -13.59 -18.15 7.90
N LYS A 192 -13.76 -18.29 6.58
CA LYS A 192 -13.55 -17.17 5.66
C LYS A 192 -14.70 -16.18 5.83
N PRO A 193 -14.42 -14.88 5.97
CA PRO A 193 -15.48 -13.89 6.02
C PRO A 193 -16.32 -13.95 4.74
N CYS A 194 -17.64 -13.78 4.87
CA CYS A 194 -18.52 -13.62 3.71
C CYS A 194 -18.17 -12.31 3.01
N LEU A 195 -17.39 -12.40 1.94
CA LEU A 195 -17.09 -11.23 1.11
C LEU A 195 -18.35 -10.86 0.32
N VAL A 196 -18.69 -9.57 0.31
CA VAL A 196 -19.70 -9.06 -0.63
C VAL A 196 -19.11 -9.19 -2.04
N ASN A 197 -19.71 -10.06 -2.85
CA ASN A 197 -19.32 -10.23 -4.23
C ASN A 197 -19.75 -9.01 -5.05
N TRP A 198 -18.91 -8.63 -6.01
CA TRP A 198 -19.20 -7.48 -6.88
C TRP A 198 -20.57 -7.59 -7.56
N LYS A 199 -20.93 -8.78 -8.04
CA LYS A 199 -22.21 -9.05 -8.72
C LYS A 199 -23.43 -8.86 -7.80
N SER A 200 -23.39 -9.42 -6.59
CA SER A 200 -24.49 -9.26 -5.62
C SER A 200 -24.74 -7.80 -5.22
N SER A 201 -23.69 -6.97 -5.24
CA SER A 201 -23.84 -5.54 -4.97
C SER A 201 -24.51 -4.80 -6.14
N GLN A 202 -24.30 -5.22 -7.39
CA GLN A 202 -24.96 -4.62 -8.54
C GLN A 202 -26.45 -5.00 -8.62
N ASP A 203 -26.79 -6.23 -8.24
CA ASP A 203 -28.16 -6.71 -8.19
C ASP A 203 -28.98 -5.94 -7.14
N ASN A 204 -28.46 -5.76 -5.92
CA ASN A 204 -29.15 -4.96 -4.89
C ASN A 204 -29.33 -3.49 -5.28
N THR A 205 -28.34 -2.89 -5.96
CA THR A 205 -28.45 -1.50 -6.45
C THR A 205 -29.49 -1.35 -7.57
N SER A 206 -29.62 -2.36 -8.43
CA SER A 206 -30.58 -2.36 -9.54
C SER A 206 -32.01 -2.66 -9.09
N TYR A 207 -32.21 -3.54 -8.09
CA TYR A 207 -33.50 -3.71 -7.41
C TYR A 207 -33.94 -2.45 -6.66
N SER A 208 -33.03 -1.79 -5.93
CA SER A 208 -33.34 -0.53 -5.23
C SER A 208 -33.72 0.60 -6.20
N ARG A 209 -33.06 0.71 -7.37
CA ARG A 209 -33.45 1.67 -8.42
C ARG A 209 -34.81 1.38 -9.06
N LYS A 210 -35.18 0.10 -9.23
CA LYS A 210 -36.51 -0.28 -9.73
C LYS A 210 -37.62 0.03 -8.72
N GLY A 211 -37.38 -0.25 -7.43
CA GLY A 211 -38.34 0.09 -6.37
C GLY A 211 -38.58 1.59 -6.20
N VAL A 212 -37.58 2.44 -6.44
CA VAL A 212 -37.75 3.91 -6.40
C VAL A 212 -38.50 4.43 -7.64
N SER A 213 -38.31 3.82 -8.81
CA SER A 213 -39.00 4.23 -10.04
C SER A 213 -40.46 3.76 -10.14
N GLU A 214 -40.88 2.73 -9.40
CA GLU A 214 -42.29 2.34 -9.27
C GLU A 214 -43.07 3.23 -8.28
N VAL A 215 -42.40 3.82 -7.28
CA VAL A 215 -43.06 4.68 -6.27
C VAL A 215 -43.30 6.11 -6.80
N ASP A 216 -42.44 6.63 -7.68
CA ASP A 216 -42.65 7.95 -8.31
C ASP A 216 -43.69 7.94 -9.47
N GLY A 217 -44.17 6.75 -9.88
CA GLY A 217 -45.17 6.60 -10.95
C GLY A 217 -46.63 6.56 -10.47
N MET A 218 -46.89 6.58 -9.16
CA MET A 218 -48.21 6.27 -8.59
C MET A 218 -48.82 7.41 -7.76
N GLY A 219 -48.59 8.65 -8.18
CA GLY A 219 -48.89 9.83 -7.37
C GLY A 219 -49.53 11.03 -8.07
N VAL A 220 -50.27 10.88 -9.17
CA VAL A 220 -51.24 11.91 -9.63
C VAL A 220 -52.36 11.24 -10.40
N PHE A 221 -53.49 10.92 -9.76
CA PHE A 221 -54.84 10.90 -10.37
C PHE A 221 -55.88 10.58 -9.30
N LYS A 222 -56.34 11.62 -8.59
CA LYS A 222 -57.74 12.02 -8.37
C LYS A 222 -57.82 13.18 -7.39
#